data_AF-A0A957VLN3-F1
#
_entry.id   AF-A0A957VLN3-F1
#
_cell.length_a   1.000
_cell.length_b   1.000
_cell.length_c   1.000
_cell.angle_alpha   90.00
_cell.angle_beta   90.00
_cell.angle_gamma   90.00
#
_symmetry.space_group_name_H-M   'P 1'
#
loop_
_entity.id
_entity.type
_entity.pdbx_description
1 polymer ?
#
loop_
_entity_poly.entity_id
_entity_poly.type
_entity_poly.pdbx_seq_one_letter_code
_entity_poly.pdbx_strand_id
1 'polypeptide(L)'
;MSSKLWGGRFTGATDPLMEKFNASIDFDRKLWRVDIAGSQAYARALGQAGILAADEVAAIVDGLDRVAAEWEAGTFVLQASD
;
A
#
# COMPACT_ATOMS: atom_id res chain seq x y z
N MET A 1 4.15 17.99 -0.93
CA MET A 1 4.92 16.97 -0.20
C MET A 1 4.85 15.70 -1.02
N SER A 2 5.98 15.17 -1.49
CA SER A 2 6.03 13.95 -2.30
C SER A 2 5.54 12.76 -1.46
N SER A 3 4.45 12.12 -1.87
CA SER A 3 3.78 11.01 -1.15
C SER A 3 4.40 9.64 -1.44
N LYS A 4 5.69 9.60 -1.79
CA LYS A 4 6.37 8.35 -2.14
C LYS A 4 6.82 7.63 -0.88
N LEU A 5 6.60 6.32 -0.83
CA LEU A 5 7.10 5.44 0.24
C LEU A 5 8.64 5.31 0.22
N TRP A 6 9.29 5.84 -0.81
CA TRP A 6 10.72 5.76 -1.05
C TRP A 6 11.26 7.13 -1.46
N GLY A 7 12.57 7.35 -1.22
CA GLY A 7 13.26 8.58 -1.65
C GLY A 7 13.82 9.48 -0.55
N GLY A 8 13.90 9.01 0.70
CA GLY A 8 14.31 9.83 1.86
C GLY A 8 15.72 10.45 1.81
N ARG A 9 16.60 10.07 0.88
CA ARG A 9 17.95 10.64 0.71
C ARG A 9 18.08 11.61 -0.48
N PHE A 10 17.02 11.79 -1.27
CA PHE A 10 17.03 12.72 -2.41
C PHE A 10 16.52 14.08 -1.97
N THR A 11 17.24 15.14 -2.34
CA THR A 11 16.88 16.53 -2.02
C THR A 11 16.07 17.21 -3.12
N GLY A 12 15.96 16.57 -4.30
CA GLY A 12 15.22 17.07 -5.46
C GLY A 12 14.14 16.09 -5.93
N ALA A 13 13.28 16.56 -6.84
CA ALA A 13 12.28 15.72 -7.48
C ALA A 13 12.95 14.68 -8.41
N THR A 14 12.37 13.49 -8.49
CA THR A 14 12.77 12.51 -9.49
C THR A 14 12.35 13.01 -10.87
N ASP A 15 13.19 12.77 -11.88
CA ASP A 15 12.82 13.09 -13.26
C ASP A 15 11.56 12.28 -13.68
N PRO A 16 10.56 12.89 -14.33
CA PRO A 16 9.33 12.19 -14.72
C PRO A 16 9.55 10.97 -15.61
N LEU A 17 10.60 10.96 -16.44
CA LEU A 17 10.96 9.80 -17.25
C LEU A 17 11.48 8.66 -16.36
N MET A 18 12.31 9.01 -15.38
CA MET A 18 12.84 8.04 -14.42
C MET A 18 11.74 7.45 -13.54
N GLU A 19 10.74 8.26 -13.14
CA GLU A 19 9.57 7.78 -12.39
C GLU A 19 8.78 6.74 -13.19
N LYS A 20 8.44 7.05 -14.45
CA LYS A 20 7.72 6.12 -15.34
C LYS A 20 8.51 4.85 -15.61
N PHE A 21 9.82 4.97 -15.80
CA PHE A 21 10.69 3.82 -16.04
C PHE A 21 10.79 2.90 -14.81
N ASN A 22 10.69 3.45 -13.60
CA ASN A 22 10.80 2.69 -12.36
C ASN A 22 9.47 2.13 -11.84
N ALA A 23 8.34 2.73 -12.21
CA ALA A 23 7.01 2.30 -11.78
C ALA A 23 6.71 0.85 -12.22
N SER A 24 6.23 0.04 -11.28
CA SER A 24 5.88 -1.37 -11.49
C SER A 24 4.38 -1.65 -11.47
N ILE A 25 3.57 -0.65 -11.08
CA ILE A 25 2.11 -0.75 -10.91
C ILE A 25 1.37 -1.26 -12.15
N ASP A 26 1.93 -1.00 -13.34
CA ASP A 26 1.37 -1.45 -14.61
C ASP A 26 1.31 -2.99 -14.73
N PHE A 27 2.11 -3.72 -13.96
CA PHE A 27 2.15 -5.18 -14.01
C PHE A 27 2.05 -5.87 -12.65
N ASP A 28 2.51 -5.24 -11.56
CA ASP A 28 2.49 -5.86 -10.23
C ASP A 28 1.15 -5.71 -9.51
N ARG A 29 0.25 -4.81 -9.96
CA ARG A 29 -1.12 -4.67 -9.41
C ARG A 29 -1.87 -5.98 -9.30
N LYS A 30 -1.55 -6.98 -10.13
CA LYS A 30 -2.11 -8.35 -10.05
C LYS A 30 -1.84 -9.05 -8.72
N LEU A 31 -0.87 -8.57 -7.95
CA LEU A 31 -0.47 -9.08 -6.64
C LEU A 31 -1.29 -8.49 -5.50
N TRP A 32 -2.25 -7.59 -5.76
CA TRP A 32 -3.05 -6.92 -4.74
C TRP A 32 -3.62 -7.88 -3.68
N ARG A 33 -4.08 -9.08 -4.09
CA ARG A 33 -4.65 -10.09 -3.18
C ARG A 33 -3.67 -10.54 -2.11
N VAL A 34 -2.44 -10.85 -2.53
CA VAL A 34 -1.42 -11.38 -1.62
C VAL A 34 -0.78 -10.26 -0.81
N ASP A 35 -0.70 -9.05 -1.37
CA ASP A 35 -0.23 -7.87 -0.65
C ASP A 35 -1.17 -7.47 0.50
N ILE A 36 -2.49 -7.47 0.24
CA ILE A 36 -3.50 -7.24 1.28
C ILE A 36 -3.45 -8.33 2.36
N ALA A 37 -3.39 -9.61 1.97
CA ALA A 37 -3.31 -10.71 2.92
C ALA A 37 -2.05 -10.62 3.81
N GLY A 38 -0.90 -10.30 3.20
CA GLY A 38 0.36 -10.05 3.91
C GLY A 38 0.26 -8.87 4.86
N SER A 39 -0.35 -7.77 4.43
CA SER A 39 -0.56 -6.56 5.23
C SER A 39 -1.46 -6.80 6.44
N GLN A 40 -2.54 -7.57 6.27
CA GLN A 40 -3.41 -7.95 7.40
C GLN A 40 -2.68 -8.85 8.40
N ALA A 41 -1.89 -9.81 7.93
CA ALA A 41 -1.07 -10.65 8.80
C ALA A 41 -0.05 -9.80 9.58
N TYR A 42 0.58 -8.84 8.91
CA TYR A 42 1.55 -7.94 9.53
C TYR A 42 0.89 -7.02 10.57
N ALA A 43 -0.27 -6.44 10.29
CA ALA A 43 -1.03 -5.64 11.26
C ALA A 43 -1.35 -6.45 12.54
N ARG A 44 -1.79 -7.70 12.40
CA ARG A 44 -2.03 -8.60 13.54
C ARG A 44 -0.74 -8.90 14.32
N ALA A 45 0.39 -9.11 13.63
CA ALA A 45 1.68 -9.32 14.26
C ALA A 45 2.16 -8.09 15.04
N LEU A 46 1.96 -6.88 14.51
CA LEU A 46 2.26 -5.62 15.21
C LEU A 46 1.40 -5.44 16.47
N GLY A 47 0.14 -5.87 16.43
CA GLY A 47 -0.72 -5.93 17.61
C GLY A 47 -0.18 -6.88 18.69
N GLN A 48 0.24 -8.09 18.29
CA GLN A 48 0.85 -9.06 19.21
C GLN A 48 2.16 -8.55 19.83
N ALA A 49 2.92 -7.76 19.07
CA ALA A 49 4.14 -7.10 19.55
C ALA A 49 3.88 -5.90 20.47
N GLY A 50 2.61 -5.48 20.66
CA GLY A 50 2.24 -4.32 21.46
C GLY A 50 2.57 -2.98 20.80
N ILE A 51 2.83 -2.96 19.48
CA ILE A 51 3.08 -1.74 18.71
C ILE A 51 1.76 -1.05 18.34
N LEU A 52 0.72 -1.84 18.09
CA LEU A 52 -0.64 -1.37 17.81
C LEU A 52 -1.59 -1.86 18.90
N ALA A 53 -2.54 -1.00 19.27
CA ALA A 53 -3.66 -1.39 20.11
C ALA A 53 -4.64 -2.29 19.33
N ALA A 54 -5.47 -3.05 20.05
CA ALA A 54 -6.37 -4.02 19.43
C ALA A 54 -7.41 -3.39 18.50
N ASP A 55 -7.87 -2.18 18.83
CA ASP A 55 -8.78 -1.38 18.02
C ASP A 55 -8.09 -0.83 16.76
N GLU A 56 -6.82 -0.43 16.85
CA GLU A 56 -6.02 -0.02 15.69
C GLU A 56 -5.82 -1.19 14.72
N VAL A 57 -5.49 -2.38 15.22
CA VAL A 57 -5.38 -3.60 14.39
C VAL A 57 -6.71 -3.90 13.70
N ALA A 58 -7.82 -3.86 14.43
CA ALA A 58 -9.14 -4.10 13.87
C ALA A 58 -9.49 -3.09 12.78
N ALA A 59 -9.21 -1.80 13.01
CA ALA A 59 -9.46 -0.74 12.04
C ALA A 59 -8.62 -0.91 10.76
N ILE A 60 -7.34 -1.28 10.88
CA ILE A 60 -6.46 -1.53 9.73
C ILE A 60 -6.95 -2.74 8.93
N VAL A 61 -7.29 -3.85 9.60
CA VAL A 61 -7.79 -5.06 8.93
C VAL A 61 -9.10 -4.77 8.19
N ASP A 62 -10.05 -4.07 8.81
CA ASP A 62 -11.32 -3.68 8.17
C ASP A 62 -11.09 -2.75 6.96
N GLY A 63 -10.17 -1.78 7.10
CA GLY A 63 -9.77 -0.93 5.98
C GLY A 63 -9.20 -1.74 4.80
N LEU A 64 -8.36 -2.73 5.10
CA LEU A 64 -7.78 -3.62 4.10
C LEU A 64 -8.83 -4.53 3.43
N ASP A 65 -9.84 -4.99 4.18
CA ASP A 65 -10.98 -5.74 3.61
C ASP A 65 -11.80 -4.88 2.65
N ARG A 66 -12.00 -3.60 2.97
CA ARG A 66 -12.68 -2.64 2.08
C ARG A 66 -11.88 -2.39 0.80
N VAL A 67 -10.57 -2.20 0.90
CA VAL A 67 -9.68 -2.07 -0.27
C VAL A 67 -9.74 -3.34 -1.13
N ALA A 68 -9.75 -4.53 -0.52
CA ALA A 68 -9.91 -5.78 -1.26
C ALA A 68 -11.24 -5.82 -2.03
N ALA A 69 -12.34 -5.40 -1.40
CA ALA A 69 -13.64 -5.35 -2.05
C ALA A 69 -13.66 -4.39 -3.26
N GLU A 70 -12.97 -3.24 -3.17
CA GLU A 70 -12.83 -2.31 -4.30
C GLU A 70 -12.02 -2.92 -5.45
N TRP A 71 -10.96 -3.67 -5.16
CA TRP A 71 -10.19 -4.40 -6.17
C TRP A 71 -11.00 -5.51 -6.83
N GLU A 72 -11.79 -6.27 -6.07
CA GLU A 72 -12.69 -7.30 -6.61
C GLU A 72 -13.76 -6.72 -7.53
N ALA A 73 -14.36 -5.61 -7.12
CA ALA A 73 -15.40 -4.93 -7.87
C ALA A 73 -14.84 -4.16 -9.09
N GLY A 74 -13.52 -4.04 -9.22
CA GLY A 74 -12.87 -3.22 -10.25
C GLY A 74 -13.11 -1.72 -10.06
N THR A 75 -13.44 -1.28 -8.84
CA THR A 75 -13.74 0.12 -8.50
C THR A 75 -12.56 0.85 -7.85
N PHE A 76 -11.48 0.13 -7.51
CA PHE A 76 -10.28 0.73 -6.95
C PHE A 76 -9.63 1.69 -7.97
N VAL A 77 -9.40 2.94 -7.57
CA VAL A 77 -8.84 3.97 -8.44
C VAL A 77 -7.35 4.12 -8.18
N LEU A 78 -6.54 3.63 -9.13
CA LEU A 78 -5.10 3.84 -9.12
C LEU A 78 -4.76 5.33 -9.26
N GLN A 79 -3.80 5.79 -8.47
CA GLN A 79 -3.19 7.09 -8.55
C GLN A 79 -1.93 7.03 -9.40
N ALA A 80 -1.55 8.17 -10.00
CA ALA A 80 -0.35 8.26 -10.82
C ALA A 80 0.96 8.00 -10.06
N SER A 81 0.91 7.94 -8.73
CA SER A 81 2.04 7.67 -7.83
C SER A 81 2.06 6.25 -7.26
N ASP A 82 1.09 5.40 -7.61
CA ASP A 82 1.04 4.01 -7.16
C ASP A 82 2.10 3.15 -7.84
#